data_AF-A0A4V2S4D4-F1
#
_entry.id   AF-A0A4V2S4D4-F1
#
_cell.length_a   1.000
_cell.length_b   1.000
_cell.length_c   1.000
_cell.angle_alpha   90.00
_cell.angle_beta   90.00
_cell.angle_gamma   90.00
#
_symmetry.space_group_name_H-M   'P 1'
#
loop_
_entity.id
_entity.type
_entity.pdbx_description
1 polymer ?
#
loop_
_entity_poly.entity_id
_entity_poly.type
_entity_poly.pdbx_seq_one_letter_code
_entity_poly.pdbx_strand_id
1 'polypeptide(L)'
;MAVLETPYADPAARILYGWLVANAKSSRVESFLAVVVGGGTAFGLIVITSRAWKACHVDVGQVSNGLTLLFLGLPLALIVNIVLFTLVFRYAGKAFLMSFIAAAIAIAIADLALFSWQGTPAGSPGICPAGVPPWWPAWIPT
;
A
#
# COMPACT_ATOMS: atom_id res chain seq x y z
N MET A 1 32.32 -34.56 14.05
CA MET A 1 32.61 -33.40 13.19
C MET A 1 31.28 -32.80 12.79
N ALA A 2 30.84 -31.72 13.45
CA ALA A 2 29.62 -31.02 13.07
C ALA A 2 29.95 -30.09 11.90
N VAL A 3 29.33 -30.34 10.75
CA VAL A 3 29.43 -29.49 9.57
C VAL A 3 28.68 -28.20 9.90
N LEU A 4 29.41 -27.09 10.05
CA LEU A 4 28.84 -25.75 10.08
C LEU A 4 28.34 -25.45 8.66
N GLU A 5 27.07 -25.73 8.39
CA GLU A 5 26.43 -25.33 7.13
C GLU A 5 26.43 -23.80 7.05
N THR A 6 27.20 -23.26 6.10
CA THR A 6 27.21 -21.84 5.83
C THR A 6 25.80 -21.40 5.40
N PRO A 7 25.17 -20.39 6.03
CA PRO A 7 23.83 -19.89 5.65
C PRO A 7 23.77 -19.22 4.25
N TYR A 8 24.78 -19.43 3.42
CA TYR A 8 24.96 -18.81 2.10
C TYR A 8 24.40 -19.64 0.93
N ALA A 9 23.99 -20.90 1.19
CA ALA A 9 23.47 -21.77 0.14
C ALA A 9 21.99 -21.52 -0.22
N ASP A 10 21.21 -20.91 0.67
CA ASP A 10 19.79 -20.62 0.44
C ASP A 10 19.62 -19.20 -0.14
N PRO A 11 19.10 -19.06 -1.38
CA PRO A 11 18.85 -17.75 -1.99
C PRO A 11 17.85 -16.90 -1.18
N ALA A 12 16.88 -17.51 -0.50
CA ALA A 12 15.92 -16.79 0.35
C ALA A 12 16.61 -16.23 1.59
N ALA A 13 17.48 -17.01 2.23
CA ALA A 13 18.28 -16.54 3.37
C ALA A 13 19.22 -15.40 2.97
N ARG A 14 19.79 -15.46 1.76
CA ARG A 14 20.67 -14.40 1.23
C ARG A 14 19.93 -13.10 0.94
N ILE A 15 18.69 -13.18 0.43
CA ILE A 15 17.80 -12.02 0.27
C ILE A 15 17.45 -11.44 1.64
N LEU A 16 17.03 -12.27 2.60
CA LEU A 16 16.68 -11.86 3.97
C LEU A 16 17.86 -11.22 4.71
N TYR A 17 19.04 -11.82 4.68
CA TYR A 17 20.23 -11.27 5.31
C TYR A 17 20.69 -9.98 4.62
N GLY A 18 20.69 -9.94 3.28
CA GLY A 18 20.96 -8.70 2.54
C GLY A 18 19.97 -7.59 2.90
N TRP A 19 18.70 -7.95 3.12
CA TRP A 19 17.64 -7.06 3.60
C TRP A 19 17.91 -6.52 5.00
N LEU A 20 18.24 -7.40 5.96
CA LEU A 20 18.52 -7.01 7.34
C LEU A 20 19.71 -6.06 7.43
N VAL A 21 20.78 -6.34 6.69
CA VAL A 21 22.00 -5.52 6.66
C VAL A 21 21.77 -4.19 5.93
N ALA A 22 20.96 -4.18 4.86
CA ALA A 22 20.59 -2.95 4.16
C ALA A 22 19.73 -2.02 5.02
N ASN A 23 18.77 -2.57 5.78
CA ASN A 23 17.93 -1.79 6.70
C ASN A 23 18.69 -1.26 7.91
N ALA A 24 19.77 -1.92 8.33
CA ALA A 24 20.64 -1.42 9.39
C ALA A 24 21.33 -0.09 9.02
N LYS A 25 21.39 0.26 7.72
CA LYS A 25 21.93 1.51 7.20
C LYS A 25 20.86 2.32 6.46
N SER A 26 19.72 2.54 7.11
CA SER A 26 18.72 3.52 6.66
C SER A 26 19.07 4.89 7.23
N SER A 27 19.12 5.93 6.41
CA SER A 27 19.29 7.29 6.95
C SER A 27 18.00 7.72 7.67
N ARG A 28 18.12 8.52 8.74
CA ARG A 28 16.95 9.02 9.49
C ARG A 28 15.96 9.77 8.58
N VAL A 29 16.47 10.38 7.50
CA VAL A 29 15.68 11.09 6.48
C VAL A 29 14.88 10.12 5.61
N GLU A 30 15.46 9.00 5.17
CA GLU A 30 14.74 7.97 4.39
C GLU A 30 13.59 7.36 5.19
N SER A 31 13.84 7.01 6.46
CA SER A 31 12.79 6.49 7.34
C SER A 31 11.70 7.51 7.60
N PHE A 32 12.05 8.79 7.77
CA PHE A 32 11.07 9.86 7.93
C PHE A 32 10.22 10.03 6.66
N LEU A 33 10.85 10.05 5.47
CA LEU A 33 10.15 10.13 4.19
C LEU A 33 9.21 8.94 3.99
N ALA A 34 9.66 7.72 4.30
CA ALA A 34 8.83 6.53 4.19
C ALA A 34 7.57 6.61 5.06
N VAL A 35 7.71 7.08 6.30
CA VAL A 35 6.58 7.23 7.22
C VAL A 35 5.64 8.35 6.79
N VAL A 36 6.18 9.52 6.40
CA VAL A 36 5.35 10.67 5.99
C VAL A 36 4.62 10.38 4.68
N VAL A 37 5.32 9.86 3.67
CA VAL A 37 4.71 9.54 2.37
C VAL A 37 3.75 8.37 2.53
N GLY A 38 4.19 7.25 3.11
CA GLY A 38 3.35 6.08 3.28
C GLY A 38 2.14 6.32 4.18
N GLY A 39 2.32 7.08 5.28
CA GLY A 39 1.23 7.48 6.15
C GLY A 39 0.26 8.46 5.48
N GLY A 40 0.77 9.43 4.73
CA GLY A 40 -0.03 10.39 3.99
C GLY A 40 -0.88 9.75 2.89
N THR A 41 -0.28 8.84 2.10
CA THR A 41 -1.01 8.11 1.06
C THR A 41 -2.02 7.13 1.65
N ALA A 42 -1.66 6.40 2.72
CA ALA A 42 -2.59 5.52 3.43
C ALA A 42 -3.80 6.28 3.96
N PHE A 43 -3.59 7.46 4.56
CA PHE A 43 -4.69 8.31 5.00
C PHE A 43 -5.56 8.79 3.83
N GLY A 44 -4.93 9.22 2.73
CA GLY A 44 -5.62 9.59 1.50
C GLY A 44 -6.49 8.46 0.95
N LEU A 45 -5.99 7.23 0.95
CA LEU A 45 -6.72 6.03 0.55
C LEU A 45 -7.96 5.81 1.43
N ILE A 46 -7.86 5.95 2.75
CA ILE A 46 -9.03 5.82 3.63
C ILE A 46 -10.07 6.90 3.35
N VAL A 47 -9.65 8.13 3.12
CA VAL A 47 -10.57 9.24 2.82
C VAL A 47 -11.30 9.00 1.50
N ILE A 48 -10.60 8.62 0.43
CA ILE A 48 -11.23 8.38 -0.87
C ILE A 48 -12.18 7.17 -0.83
N THR A 49 -11.81 6.09 -0.15
CA THR A 49 -12.68 4.91 0.03
C THR A 49 -13.92 5.25 0.84
N SER A 50 -13.79 6.00 1.94
CA SER A 50 -14.94 6.42 2.74
C SER A 50 -15.91 7.31 1.95
N ARG A 51 -15.40 8.18 1.08
CA ARG A 51 -16.23 9.03 0.20
C ARG A 51 -16.92 8.21 -0.89
N ALA A 52 -16.22 7.23 -1.47
CA ALA A 52 -16.79 6.32 -2.45
C ALA A 52 -17.94 5.50 -1.84
N TRP A 53 -17.74 4.93 -0.66
CA TRP A 53 -18.76 4.15 0.04
C TRP A 53 -19.98 4.99 0.44
N LYS A 54 -19.79 6.25 0.86
CA LYS A 54 -20.89 7.19 1.12
C LYS A 54 -21.67 7.54 -0.15
N ALA A 55 -20.99 7.77 -1.27
CA ALA A 55 -21.65 8.06 -2.54
C ALA A 55 -22.44 6.85 -3.06
N CYS A 56 -21.92 5.65 -2.84
CA CYS A 56 -22.51 4.39 -3.31
C CYS A 56 -23.45 3.69 -2.32
N HIS A 57 -23.75 4.32 -1.17
CA HIS A 57 -24.63 3.76 -0.11
C HIS A 57 -24.31 2.29 0.23
N VAL A 58 -23.02 2.01 0.43
CA VAL A 58 -22.58 0.65 0.80
C VAL A 58 -22.89 0.41 2.27
N ASP A 59 -24.01 -0.23 2.58
CA ASP A 59 -24.37 -0.63 3.94
C ASP A 59 -24.14 -2.13 4.14
N VAL A 60 -22.95 -2.51 4.60
CA VAL A 60 -22.68 -3.87 5.13
C VAL A 60 -23.10 -3.93 6.60
N GLY A 61 -24.40 -4.10 6.83
CA GLY A 61 -25.05 -4.47 8.10
C GLY A 61 -24.41 -4.03 9.43
N GLN A 62 -24.99 -3.03 10.11
CA GLN A 62 -24.82 -2.65 11.53
C GLN A 62 -23.39 -2.38 12.06
N VAL A 63 -22.31 -2.75 11.36
CA VAL A 63 -20.94 -2.45 11.72
C VAL A 63 -20.51 -1.24 10.92
N SER A 64 -20.07 -0.18 11.59
CA SER A 64 -19.68 1.04 10.87
C SER A 64 -18.53 0.71 9.91
N ASN A 65 -18.81 0.88 8.62
CA ASN A 65 -17.86 0.87 7.52
C ASN A 65 -16.55 1.63 7.80
N GLY A 66 -16.64 2.72 8.58
CA GLY A 66 -15.47 3.50 8.97
C GLY A 66 -14.52 2.75 9.91
N LEU A 67 -15.04 1.84 10.76
CA LEU A 67 -14.24 1.08 11.72
C LEU A 67 -13.44 -0.02 11.02
N THR A 68 -14.03 -0.74 10.06
CA THR A 68 -13.29 -1.74 9.28
C THR A 68 -12.18 -1.11 8.44
N LEU A 69 -12.44 0.06 7.83
CA LEU A 69 -11.41 0.85 7.15
C LEU A 69 -10.30 1.32 8.10
N LEU A 70 -10.62 1.72 9.34
CA LEU A 70 -9.63 2.18 10.31
C LEU A 70 -8.80 1.04 10.92
N PHE A 71 -9.43 -0.09 11.25
CA PHE A 71 -8.76 -1.19 11.96
C PHE A 71 -8.11 -2.22 11.04
N LEU A 72 -8.58 -2.34 9.80
CA LEU A 72 -8.02 -3.27 8.83
C LEU A 72 -7.39 -2.53 7.65
N GLY A 73 -8.10 -1.55 7.08
CA GLY A 73 -7.62 -0.81 5.90
C GLY A 73 -6.38 0.05 6.18
N LEU A 74 -6.40 0.88 7.23
CA LEU A 74 -5.31 1.79 7.56
C LEU A 74 -4.01 1.08 7.91
N PRO A 75 -3.96 0.10 8.83
CA PRO A 75 -2.71 -0.58 9.14
C PRO A 75 -2.16 -1.37 7.95
N LEU A 76 -3.03 -1.98 7.14
CA LEU A 76 -2.60 -2.71 5.95
C LEU A 76 -2.01 -1.77 4.89
N ALA A 77 -2.70 -0.67 4.56
CA ALA A 77 -2.22 0.33 3.61
C ALA A 77 -0.90 0.96 4.08
N LEU A 78 -0.78 1.23 5.38
CA LEU A 78 0.43 1.80 5.97
C LEU A 78 1.62 0.84 5.83
N ILE A 79 1.45 -0.45 6.14
CA ILE A 79 2.51 -1.45 5.99
C ILE A 79 2.91 -1.59 4.52
N VAL A 80 1.95 -1.75 3.62
CA VAL A 80 2.20 -1.90 2.17
C VAL A 80 2.95 -0.69 1.63
N ASN A 81 2.49 0.53 1.93
CA ASN A 81 3.07 1.75 1.38
C ASN A 81 4.47 2.03 1.93
N ILE A 82 4.71 1.79 3.23
CA ILE A 82 6.06 1.93 3.82
C ILE A 82 7.02 0.91 3.20
N VAL A 83 6.61 -0.35 3.05
CA VAL A 83 7.45 -1.41 2.48
C VAL A 83 7.76 -1.12 1.01
N LEU A 84 6.75 -0.76 0.20
CA LEU A 84 6.95 -0.40 -1.20
C LEU A 84 7.85 0.83 -1.35
N PHE A 85 7.61 1.89 -0.57
CA PHE A 85 8.45 3.08 -0.61
C PHE A 85 9.90 2.72 -0.33
N THR A 86 10.15 1.97 0.75
CA THR A 86 11.49 1.60 1.17
C THR A 86 12.19 0.72 0.13
N LEU A 87 11.47 -0.23 -0.47
CA LEU A 87 12.00 -1.08 -1.53
C LEU A 87 12.34 -0.24 -2.77
N VAL A 88 11.35 0.41 -3.36
CA VAL A 88 11.51 1.07 -4.64
C VAL A 88 12.49 2.23 -4.53
N PHE A 89 12.44 3.00 -3.45
CA PHE A 89 13.35 4.12 -3.23
C PHE A 89 14.82 3.67 -3.15
N ARG A 90 15.09 2.49 -2.58
CA ARG A 90 16.45 1.93 -2.48
C ARG A 90 16.92 1.24 -3.76
N TYR A 91 16.03 0.61 -4.51
CA TYR A 91 16.36 -0.13 -5.74
C TYR A 91 16.41 0.75 -7.00
N ALA A 92 15.74 1.91 -7.01
CA ALA A 92 15.64 2.77 -8.19
C ALA A 92 16.91 3.59 -8.53
N GLY A 93 17.95 3.56 -7.67
CA GLY A 93 19.31 3.98 -8.05
C GLY A 93 19.66 5.45 -7.82
N LYS A 94 20.59 5.98 -8.65
CA LYS A 94 21.50 7.10 -8.34
C LYS A 94 20.86 8.50 -8.20
N ALA A 95 19.60 8.68 -8.59
CA ALA A 95 18.94 9.99 -8.55
C ALA A 95 17.75 9.97 -7.59
N PHE A 96 17.87 10.71 -6.48
CA PHE A 96 16.85 10.83 -5.43
C PHE A 96 15.44 11.07 -5.99
N LEU A 97 15.28 12.00 -6.95
CA LEU A 97 13.99 12.31 -7.55
C LEU A 97 13.40 11.15 -8.36
N MET A 98 14.22 10.42 -9.11
CA MET A 98 13.74 9.28 -9.90
C MET A 98 13.31 8.13 -8.99
N SER A 99 14.06 7.89 -7.91
CA SER A 99 13.68 6.92 -6.88
C SER A 99 12.40 7.30 -6.15
N PHE A 100 12.20 8.59 -5.88
CA PHE A 100 10.98 9.11 -5.27
C PHE A 100 9.77 8.95 -6.20
N ILE A 101 9.91 9.32 -7.48
CA ILE A 101 8.83 9.19 -8.47
C ILE A 101 8.45 7.72 -8.67
N ALA A 102 9.45 6.84 -8.83
CA ALA A 102 9.20 5.41 -8.96
C ALA A 102 8.46 4.84 -7.73
N ALA A 103 8.87 5.23 -6.52
CA ALA A 103 8.20 4.82 -5.29
C ALA A 103 6.77 5.34 -5.21
N ALA A 104 6.53 6.60 -5.58
CA ALA A 104 5.20 7.19 -5.62
C ALA A 104 4.27 6.48 -6.63
N ILE A 105 4.78 6.11 -7.81
CA ILE A 105 4.00 5.34 -8.80
C ILE A 105 3.66 3.96 -8.26
N ALA A 106 4.61 3.26 -7.65
CA ALA A 106 4.37 1.94 -7.07
C ALA A 106 3.29 1.99 -5.97
N ILE A 107 3.36 2.98 -5.09
CA ILE A 107 2.34 3.23 -4.05
C ILE A 107 0.98 3.52 -4.69
N ALA A 108 0.91 4.38 -5.70
CA ALA A 108 -0.35 4.70 -6.36
C ALA A 108 -1.02 3.46 -6.98
N ILE A 109 -0.24 2.55 -7.58
CA ILE A 109 -0.75 1.30 -8.13
C ILE A 109 -1.24 0.37 -7.00
N ALA A 110 -0.49 0.26 -5.91
CA ALA A 110 -0.88 -0.54 -4.76
C ALA A 110 -2.16 0.01 -4.11
N ASP A 111 -2.26 1.32 -3.89
CA ASP A 111 -3.44 1.99 -3.35
C ASP A 111 -4.66 1.77 -4.25
N LEU A 112 -4.48 1.76 -5.58
CA LEU A 112 -5.56 1.46 -6.52
C LEU A 112 -6.05 0.00 -6.42
N ALA A 113 -5.11 -0.95 -6.27
CA ALA A 113 -5.43 -2.35 -6.04
C ALA A 113 -6.09 -2.58 -4.67
N LEU A 114 -5.66 -1.85 -3.64
CA LEU A 114 -6.30 -1.89 -2.32
C LEU A 114 -7.70 -1.28 -2.38
N PHE A 115 -7.89 -0.19 -3.14
CA PHE A 115 -9.20 0.42 -3.36
C PHE A 115 -10.16 -0.54 -4.07
N SER A 116 -9.71 -1.22 -5.13
CA SER A 116 -10.53 -2.20 -5.84
C SER A 116 -10.81 -3.45 -5.00
N TRP A 117 -9.86 -3.88 -4.16
CA TRP A 117 -10.08 -5.00 -3.24
C TRP A 117 -11.07 -4.66 -2.13
N GLN A 118 -11.01 -3.44 -1.59
CA GLN A 118 -12.02 -2.91 -0.65
C GLN A 118 -13.33 -2.50 -1.36
N GLY A 119 -13.49 -2.88 -2.63
CA GLY A 119 -14.53 -2.42 -3.53
C GLY A 119 -15.93 -2.40 -2.93
N THR A 120 -16.76 -1.48 -3.43
CA THR A 120 -18.19 -1.53 -3.12
C THR A 120 -18.76 -2.84 -3.68
N PRO A 121 -19.51 -3.65 -2.91
CA PRO A 121 -19.93 -4.97 -3.36
C PRO A 121 -20.67 -4.88 -4.69
N ALA A 122 -20.19 -5.61 -5.71
CA ALA A 122 -20.85 -5.71 -7.03
C ALA A 122 -22.30 -6.26 -6.96
N GLY A 123 -22.71 -6.78 -5.79
CA GLY A 123 -24.04 -7.29 -5.50
C GLY A 123 -24.97 -6.34 -4.75
N SER A 124 -24.60 -5.09 -4.47
CA SER A 124 -25.54 -4.12 -3.89
C SER A 124 -26.53 -3.65 -4.96
N PRO A 125 -27.86 -3.75 -4.74
CA PRO A 125 -28.84 -3.50 -5.79
C PRO A 125 -28.86 -2.01 -6.19
N GLY A 126 -28.15 -1.69 -7.27
CA GLY A 126 -28.50 -0.57 -8.16
C GLY A 126 -28.00 0.83 -7.83
N ILE A 127 -26.99 1.05 -6.98
CA ILE A 127 -26.61 2.43 -6.57
C ILE A 127 -25.27 2.94 -7.15
N CYS A 128 -24.34 2.07 -7.57
CA CYS A 128 -23.15 2.46 -8.35
C CYS A 128 -22.82 1.40 -9.42
N PRO A 129 -23.00 1.69 -10.73
CA PRO A 129 -22.60 0.76 -11.78
C PRO A 129 -21.08 0.53 -11.71
N ALA A 130 -20.65 -0.74 -11.72
CA ALA A 130 -19.25 -1.17 -11.56
C ALA A 130 -18.60 -0.84 -10.20
N GLY A 131 -19.37 -0.40 -9.21
CA GLY A 131 -18.86 -0.19 -7.86
C GLY A 131 -17.93 1.02 -7.69
N VAL A 132 -18.09 2.01 -8.57
CA VAL A 132 -17.36 3.28 -8.51
C VAL A 132 -18.31 4.47 -8.42
N PRO A 133 -17.94 5.54 -7.70
CA PRO A 133 -18.77 6.73 -7.55
C PRO A 133 -18.82 7.56 -8.85
N PRO A 134 -19.84 8.41 -9.04
CA PRO A 134 -20.04 9.17 -10.28
C PRO A 134 -18.95 10.22 -10.57
N TRP A 135 -18.12 10.56 -9.59
CA TRP A 135 -16.95 11.43 -9.76
C TRP A 135 -15.68 10.66 -10.15
N TRP A 136 -15.73 9.33 -10.22
CA TRP A 136 -14.58 8.52 -10.58
C TRP A 136 -14.20 8.72 -12.07
N PRO A 137 -12.92 8.93 -12.37
CA PRO A 137 -12.47 9.12 -13.74
C PRO A 137 -12.64 7.84 -14.59
N ALA A 138 -13.23 7.96 -15.78
CA ALA A 138 -13.51 6.85 -16.68
C ALA A 138 -12.27 6.19 -17.33
N TRP A 139 -11.09 6.81 -17.22
CA TRP A 139 -9.85 6.30 -17.81
C TRP A 139 -9.06 5.36 -16.88
N ILE A 140 -9.49 5.22 -15.62
CA ILE A 140 -8.88 4.31 -14.66
C ILE A 140 -9.61 2.97 -14.70
N PRO A 141 -8.91 1.84 -14.92
CA PRO A 141 -9.55 0.52 -14.91
C PRO A 141 -10.12 0.22 -13.51
N THR A 142 -11.37 -0.25 -13.50
CA THR A 142 -12.13 -0.69 -12.31
C THR A 142 -12.15 -2.20 -12.21
#